data_AF-A0A7S4VN95-F1
#
_entry.id   AF-A0A7S4VN95-F1
#
_cell.length_a   1.000
_cell.length_b   1.000
_cell.length_c   1.000
_cell.angle_alpha   90.00
_cell.angle_beta   90.00
_cell.angle_gamma   90.00
#
_symmetry.space_group_name_H-M   'P 1'
#
loop_
_entity.id
_entity.type
_entity.pdbx_description
1 polymer ?
#
loop_
_entity_poly.entity_id
_entity_poly.type
_entity_poly.pdbx_seq_one_letter_code
_entity_poly.pdbx_strand_id
1 'polypeptide(L)'
;RRPWRPGTRDRPRRLARSSPAAMDLFGPDQRTTPLRAERQTTDKGCLYTFIGFMVFLLLVLVYACARGSVAEYVGFQDASGNVCGLSPATANEEYLYLCQDGANGVYSDHPVCVSTCPESTSTYTECPTGMNGAMQSIRDYPSKPYSGKVCMPVDHVHEDLVKEALHLRHPAVRCFLVASNALEHYWA
;
A
#
# COMPACT_ATOMS: atom_id res chain seq x y z
N ARG A 1 7.84 3.38 31.48
CA ARG A 1 6.81 4.43 31.28
C ARG A 1 7.49 5.79 31.43
N ARG A 2 7.81 6.49 30.34
CA ARG A 2 8.34 7.86 30.42
C ARG A 2 7.16 8.84 30.39
N PRO A 3 7.16 9.90 31.21
CA PRO A 3 6.07 10.86 31.25
C PRO A 3 6.07 11.72 29.97
N TRP A 4 4.91 11.82 29.35
CA TRP A 4 4.63 12.70 28.21
C TRP A 4 4.82 14.16 28.65
N ARG A 5 5.72 14.91 27.99
CA ARG A 5 5.87 16.35 28.23
C ARG A 5 5.09 17.11 27.16
N PRO A 6 4.09 17.94 27.54
CA PRO A 6 3.39 18.80 26.59
C PRO A 6 4.36 19.88 26.06
N GLY A 7 4.52 19.90 24.74
CA GLY A 7 5.28 20.94 24.03
C GLY A 7 4.59 22.29 24.18
N THR A 8 5.29 23.25 24.78
CA THR A 8 4.88 24.64 24.87
C THR A 8 4.80 25.25 23.48
N ARG A 9 3.57 25.52 23.00
CA ARG A 9 3.31 26.35 21.83
C ARG A 9 3.86 27.75 22.10
N ASP A 10 4.98 28.08 21.48
CA ASP A 10 5.43 29.45 21.32
C ASP A 10 4.37 30.24 20.55
N ARG A 11 3.70 31.15 21.25
CA ARG A 11 2.84 32.15 20.63
C ARG A 11 3.76 33.18 19.96
N PRO A 12 3.57 33.50 18.67
CA PRO A 12 4.29 34.62 18.07
C PRO A 12 3.95 35.91 18.84
N ARG A 13 5.00 36.57 19.32
CA ARG A 13 4.95 37.91 19.94
C ARG A 13 4.13 38.83 19.06
N ARG A 14 3.03 39.35 19.61
CA ARG A 14 2.37 40.55 19.09
C ARG A 14 3.38 41.69 19.16
N LEU A 15 4.01 41.99 18.04
CA LEU A 15 4.79 43.20 17.89
C LEU A 15 3.85 44.39 17.99
N ALA A 16 4.22 45.29 18.89
CA ALA A 16 3.46 46.44 19.28
C ALA A 16 3.21 47.36 18.10
N ARG A 17 1.97 47.80 18.03
CA ARG A 17 1.45 48.88 17.21
C ARG A 17 2.16 50.18 17.59
N SER A 18 3.14 50.59 16.80
CA SER A 18 3.58 51.99 16.75
C SER A 18 3.18 52.55 15.39
N SER A 19 2.01 53.19 15.34
CA SER A 19 1.75 54.21 14.34
C SER A 19 2.38 55.49 14.88
N PRO A 20 3.28 56.12 14.12
CA PRO A 20 2.87 57.45 13.66
C PRO A 20 3.40 57.80 12.27
N ALA A 21 2.85 58.90 11.77
CA ALA A 21 3.11 59.56 10.51
C ALA A 21 2.42 58.91 9.30
N ALA A 22 1.34 59.59 8.90
CA ALA A 22 0.82 59.57 7.54
C ALA A 22 1.97 59.86 6.59
N MET A 23 2.60 58.80 6.10
CA MET A 23 3.50 58.86 4.97
C MET A 23 2.59 58.92 3.75
N ASP A 24 2.56 60.07 3.08
CA ASP A 24 2.01 60.26 1.74
C ASP A 24 2.76 59.35 0.76
N LEU A 25 2.46 58.05 0.81
CA LEU A 25 3.02 57.01 -0.04
C LEU A 25 2.14 56.73 -1.27
N PHE A 26 1.11 57.55 -1.48
CA PHE A 26 0.50 57.74 -2.78
C PHE A 26 1.12 58.97 -3.44
N GLY A 27 2.43 58.90 -3.67
CA GLY A 27 3.04 59.64 -4.78
C GLY A 27 2.26 59.32 -6.06
N PRO A 28 2.21 60.25 -7.03
CA PRO A 28 1.35 60.12 -8.21
C PRO A 28 1.46 58.70 -8.74
N ASP A 29 0.31 58.05 -8.90
CA ASP A 29 0.11 56.68 -9.37
C ASP A 29 0.87 56.49 -10.69
N GLN A 30 2.18 56.36 -10.58
CA GLN A 30 3.06 55.90 -11.62
C GLN A 30 2.72 54.41 -11.66
N ARG A 31 1.65 54.14 -12.40
CA ARG A 31 1.54 52.99 -13.28
C ARG A 31 2.75 53.02 -14.22
N THR A 32 3.94 52.88 -13.65
CA THR A 32 5.10 52.32 -14.30
C THR A 32 4.63 50.92 -14.60
N THR A 33 4.02 50.77 -15.78
CA THR A 33 3.80 49.48 -16.40
C THR A 33 5.07 48.70 -16.12
N PRO A 34 5.00 47.56 -15.39
CA PRO A 34 6.18 46.89 -14.89
C PRO A 34 7.15 46.79 -16.07
N LEU A 35 8.35 47.38 -15.91
CA LEU A 35 9.39 47.40 -16.92
C LEU A 35 9.36 46.05 -17.59
N ARG A 36 9.01 46.04 -18.89
CA ARG A 36 8.70 44.85 -19.67
C ARG A 36 9.98 44.05 -19.74
N ALA A 37 10.27 43.30 -18.68
CA ALA A 37 11.41 42.42 -18.60
C ALA A 37 11.20 41.44 -19.74
N GLU A 38 12.17 41.36 -20.62
CA GLU A 38 12.15 40.46 -21.74
C GLU A 38 12.09 39.05 -21.16
N ARG A 39 10.89 38.47 -21.14
CA ARG A 39 10.66 37.15 -20.57
C ARG A 39 11.27 36.14 -21.54
N GLN A 40 12.50 35.72 -21.26
CA GLN A 40 13.04 34.53 -21.89
C GLN A 40 12.13 33.37 -21.51
N THR A 41 11.55 32.73 -22.52
CA THR A 41 10.52 31.70 -22.38
C THR A 41 11.18 30.43 -21.86
N THR A 42 11.32 30.30 -20.54
CA THR A 42 11.70 29.04 -19.85
C THR A 42 10.74 27.89 -20.17
N ASP A 43 9.57 28.21 -20.70
CA ASP A 43 8.49 27.32 -21.07
C ASP A 43 8.91 26.20 -22.05
N LYS A 44 9.74 26.51 -23.05
CA LYS A 44 10.17 25.51 -24.05
C LYS A 44 11.01 24.39 -23.43
N GLY A 45 11.95 24.75 -22.56
CA GLY A 45 12.79 23.78 -21.86
C GLY A 45 11.97 22.87 -20.96
N CYS A 46 11.09 23.46 -20.14
CA CYS A 46 10.18 22.72 -19.27
C CYS A 46 9.27 21.78 -20.07
N LEU A 47 8.75 22.23 -21.22
CA LEU A 47 7.91 21.41 -22.09
C LEU A 47 8.65 20.16 -22.60
N TYR A 48 9.89 20.30 -23.09
CA TYR A 48 10.67 19.15 -23.55
C TYR A 48 10.99 18.17 -22.42
N THR A 49 11.34 18.68 -21.24
CA THR A 49 11.56 17.84 -20.05
C THR A 49 10.29 17.08 -19.68
N PHE A 50 9.13 17.74 -19.65
CA PHE A 50 7.85 17.10 -19.37
C PHE A 50 7.51 16.00 -20.39
N ILE A 51 7.66 16.27 -21.69
CA ILE A 51 7.46 15.27 -22.75
C ILE A 51 8.42 14.09 -22.55
N GLY A 52 9.68 14.36 -22.21
CA GLY A 52 10.67 13.32 -21.91
C GLY A 52 10.23 12.40 -20.77
N PHE A 53 9.72 12.95 -19.68
CA PHE A 53 9.17 12.16 -18.56
C PHE A 53 7.95 11.33 -18.97
N MET A 54 7.03 11.90 -19.77
CA MET A 54 5.84 11.17 -20.23
C MET A 54 6.21 10.01 -21.15
N VAL A 55 7.17 10.20 -22.06
CA VAL A 55 7.70 9.12 -22.92
C VAL A 55 8.38 8.05 -22.07
N PHE A 56 9.21 8.45 -21.09
CA PHE A 56 9.86 7.50 -20.18
C PHE A 56 8.84 6.68 -19.38
N LEU A 57 7.82 7.31 -18.82
CA LEU A 57 6.74 6.63 -18.10
C LEU A 57 6.00 5.63 -19.01
N LEU A 58 5.67 6.02 -20.25
CA LEU A 58 5.03 5.15 -21.22
C LEU A 58 5.90 3.92 -21.53
N LEU A 59 7.21 4.11 -21.71
CA LEU A 59 8.14 3.00 -21.94
C LEU A 59 8.20 2.04 -20.75
N VAL A 60 8.21 2.55 -19.52
CA VAL A 60 8.16 1.72 -18.31
C VAL A 60 6.85 0.95 -18.24
N LEU A 61 5.72 1.57 -18.56
CA LEU A 61 4.41 0.91 -18.59
C LEU A 61 4.35 -0.20 -19.64
N VAL A 62 4.80 0.07 -20.88
CA VAL A 62 4.85 -0.94 -21.95
C VAL A 62 5.77 -2.09 -21.55
N TYR A 63 6.93 -1.79 -20.96
CA TYR A 63 7.85 -2.81 -20.45
C TYR A 63 7.21 -3.66 -19.34
N ALA A 64 6.54 -3.02 -18.38
CA ALA A 64 5.83 -3.68 -17.30
C ALA A 64 4.67 -4.55 -17.82
N CYS A 65 3.94 -4.12 -18.83
CA CYS A 65 2.88 -4.93 -19.45
C CYS A 65 3.44 -6.09 -20.30
N ALA A 66 4.59 -5.90 -20.97
CA ALA A 66 5.18 -6.91 -21.83
C ALA A 66 5.90 -8.03 -21.05
N ARG A 67 6.48 -7.71 -19.89
CA ARG A 67 7.24 -8.66 -19.07
C ARG A 67 6.60 -8.99 -17.72
N GLY A 68 5.75 -8.12 -17.20
CA GLY A 68 5.07 -8.35 -15.94
C GLY A 68 3.95 -9.37 -16.12
N SER A 69 3.95 -10.40 -15.28
CA SER A 69 2.79 -11.26 -15.17
C SER A 69 1.82 -10.65 -14.15
N VAL A 70 0.62 -10.27 -14.59
CA VAL A 70 -0.42 -9.73 -13.68
C VAL A 70 -0.76 -10.78 -12.60
N ALA A 71 -0.64 -12.06 -12.95
CA ALA A 71 -0.86 -13.18 -12.04
C ALA A 71 0.06 -13.19 -10.82
N GLU A 72 1.32 -12.76 -10.96
CA GLU A 72 2.28 -12.74 -9.85
C GLU A 72 2.00 -11.62 -8.84
N TYR A 73 1.40 -10.50 -9.28
CA TYR A 73 1.02 -9.39 -8.41
C TYR A 73 -0.34 -9.57 -7.75
N VAL A 74 -1.27 -10.25 -8.43
CA VAL A 74 -2.63 -10.50 -7.92
C VAL A 74 -2.69 -11.82 -7.16
N GLY A 75 -1.75 -12.73 -7.42
CA GLY A 75 -1.65 -14.01 -6.74
C GLY A 75 -1.29 -13.87 -5.27
N PHE A 76 -1.80 -14.80 -4.46
CA PHE A 76 -1.43 -14.90 -3.07
C PHE A 76 -0.13 -15.68 -2.93
N GLN A 77 0.74 -15.20 -2.03
CA GLN A 77 2.02 -15.84 -1.74
C GLN A 77 1.92 -16.69 -0.47
N ASP A 78 2.54 -17.86 -0.49
CA ASP A 78 2.75 -18.69 0.70
C ASP A 78 3.82 -18.06 1.63
N ALA A 79 4.05 -18.69 2.78
CA ALA A 79 5.10 -18.29 3.72
C ALA A 79 6.53 -18.36 3.14
N SER A 80 6.73 -19.11 2.04
CA SER A 80 8.00 -19.29 1.34
C SER A 80 8.21 -18.28 0.19
N GLY A 81 7.20 -17.46 -0.11
CA GLY A 81 7.20 -16.51 -1.23
C GLY A 81 6.80 -17.12 -2.58
N ASN A 82 6.32 -18.37 -2.61
CA ASN A 82 5.76 -18.98 -3.81
C ASN A 82 4.34 -18.46 -4.07
N VAL A 83 4.00 -18.21 -5.32
CA VAL A 83 2.66 -17.76 -5.71
C VAL A 83 1.77 -18.97 -5.97
N CYS A 84 0.66 -19.09 -5.26
CA CYS A 84 -0.27 -20.22 -5.38
C CYS A 84 -0.79 -20.37 -6.82
N GLY A 85 -0.60 -21.56 -7.42
CA GLY A 85 -0.99 -21.89 -8.79
C GLY A 85 -0.10 -21.33 -9.90
N LEU A 86 1.02 -20.67 -9.57
CA LEU A 86 1.93 -20.09 -10.57
C LEU A 86 3.37 -20.60 -10.40
N SER A 87 3.86 -20.72 -9.17
CA SER A 87 5.21 -21.23 -8.92
C SER A 87 5.29 -22.73 -9.21
N PRO A 88 6.44 -23.25 -9.69
CA PRO A 88 6.58 -24.68 -10.01
C PRO A 88 6.35 -25.60 -8.81
N ALA A 89 6.62 -25.11 -7.58
CA ALA A 89 6.37 -25.85 -6.35
C ALA A 89 4.88 -25.95 -5.99
N THR A 90 4.08 -24.95 -6.38
CA THR A 90 2.67 -24.78 -5.99
C THR A 90 1.76 -24.77 -7.22
N ALA A 91 2.20 -25.37 -8.34
CA ALA A 91 1.50 -25.31 -9.62
C ALA A 91 0.10 -25.94 -9.56
N ASN A 92 -0.10 -26.93 -8.68
CA ASN A 92 -1.39 -27.61 -8.47
C ASN A 92 -2.13 -27.10 -7.21
N GLU A 93 -1.60 -26.06 -6.56
CA GLU A 93 -2.09 -25.53 -5.29
C GLU A 93 -2.60 -24.11 -5.51
N GLU A 94 -3.82 -23.99 -6.03
CA GLU A 94 -4.37 -22.72 -6.49
C GLU A 94 -5.00 -21.87 -5.39
N TYR A 95 -5.28 -22.44 -4.22
CA TYR A 95 -5.97 -21.77 -3.13
C TYR A 95 -5.03 -21.40 -2.00
N LEU A 96 -5.21 -20.21 -1.43
CA LEU A 96 -4.54 -19.78 -0.21
C LEU A 96 -5.34 -20.25 1.01
N TYR A 97 -4.71 -21.02 1.88
CA TYR A 97 -5.24 -21.41 3.17
C TYR A 97 -4.46 -20.72 4.30
N LEU A 98 -5.17 -20.29 5.34
CA LEU A 98 -4.58 -19.62 6.50
C LEU A 98 -4.53 -20.61 7.66
N CYS A 99 -3.36 -20.85 8.21
CA CYS A 99 -3.20 -21.84 9.27
C CYS A 99 -3.87 -21.40 10.57
N GLN A 100 -4.51 -22.36 11.26
CA GLN A 100 -5.06 -22.11 12.60
C GLN A 100 -3.95 -22.06 13.64
N ASP A 101 -4.04 -21.13 14.59
CA ASP A 101 -3.27 -21.16 15.82
C ASP A 101 -3.96 -22.10 16.81
N GLY A 102 -3.19 -22.84 17.60
CA GLY A 102 -3.71 -23.79 18.59
C GLY A 102 -4.69 -23.19 19.61
N ALA A 103 -4.77 -21.85 19.69
CA ALA A 103 -5.70 -21.08 20.51
C ALA A 103 -7.01 -20.65 19.80
N ASN A 104 -7.38 -21.26 18.67
CA ASN A 104 -8.47 -20.84 17.77
C ASN A 104 -8.22 -19.51 17.04
N GLY A 105 -6.97 -19.02 17.04
CA GLY A 105 -6.56 -17.89 16.21
C GLY A 105 -6.32 -18.31 14.76
N VAL A 106 -6.11 -17.34 13.87
CA VAL A 106 -5.66 -17.59 12.50
C VAL A 106 -4.32 -16.89 12.30
N TYR A 107 -3.28 -17.65 11.94
CA TYR A 107 -1.97 -17.09 11.62
C TYR A 107 -2.02 -16.47 10.21
N SER A 108 -2.20 -15.15 10.17
CA SER A 108 -2.11 -14.39 8.92
C SER A 108 -0.71 -14.41 8.30
N ASP A 109 0.32 -14.59 9.12
CA ASP A 109 1.71 -14.37 8.70
C ASP A 109 2.26 -15.55 7.87
N HIS A 110 1.71 -16.74 8.07
CA HIS A 110 2.19 -17.98 7.44
C HIS A 110 1.07 -18.69 6.66
N PRO A 111 0.61 -18.12 5.53
CA PRO A 111 -0.33 -18.79 4.66
C PRO A 111 0.35 -19.94 3.93
N VAL A 112 -0.44 -20.92 3.51
CA VAL A 112 0.01 -22.07 2.72
C VAL A 112 -0.85 -22.22 1.48
N CYS A 113 -0.27 -22.66 0.38
CA CYS A 113 -1.03 -22.99 -0.81
C CYS A 113 -1.60 -24.41 -0.67
N VAL A 114 -2.85 -24.60 -1.09
CA VAL A 114 -3.52 -25.91 -1.09
C VAL A 114 -4.23 -26.13 -2.42
N SER A 115 -4.35 -27.39 -2.84
CA SER A 115 -5.03 -27.79 -4.08
C SER A 115 -6.56 -27.71 -3.97
N THR A 116 -7.10 -27.99 -2.79
CA THR A 116 -8.52 -27.88 -2.47
C THR A 116 -8.71 -27.35 -1.05
N CYS A 117 -9.75 -26.55 -0.84
CA CYS A 117 -10.09 -26.06 0.49
C CYS A 117 -10.61 -27.21 1.37
N PRO A 118 -10.12 -27.38 2.60
CA PRO A 118 -10.57 -28.44 3.49
C PRO A 118 -12.04 -28.24 3.86
N GLU A 119 -12.88 -29.26 3.63
CA GLU A 119 -14.32 -29.21 3.92
C GLU A 119 -14.68 -29.68 5.33
N SER A 120 -13.73 -30.31 6.04
CA SER A 120 -13.96 -30.93 7.35
C SER A 120 -12.79 -30.71 8.30
N THR A 121 -13.02 -30.93 9.61
CA THR A 121 -11.98 -30.89 10.65
C THR A 121 -11.18 -32.20 10.77
N SER A 122 -11.38 -33.15 9.86
CA SER A 122 -10.70 -34.44 9.88
C SER A 122 -9.42 -34.46 9.05
N THR A 123 -9.20 -33.42 8.24
CA THR A 123 -7.97 -33.24 7.45
C THR A 123 -6.94 -32.47 8.26
N TYR A 124 -5.69 -32.60 7.82
CA TYR A 124 -4.56 -31.91 8.41
C TYR A 124 -3.72 -31.29 7.30
N THR A 125 -3.32 -30.05 7.49
CA THR A 125 -2.41 -29.33 6.59
C THR A 125 -1.09 -29.07 7.31
N GLU A 126 0.02 -29.15 6.57
CA GLU A 126 1.33 -28.79 7.09
C GLU A 126 1.48 -27.27 7.12
N CYS A 127 1.66 -26.73 8.32
CA CYS A 127 1.71 -25.30 8.58
C CYS A 127 3.07 -24.92 9.19
N PRO A 128 3.70 -23.83 8.73
CA PRO A 128 4.93 -23.33 9.35
C PRO A 128 4.61 -22.85 10.77
N THR A 129 5.31 -23.39 11.76
CA THR A 129 5.09 -23.08 13.17
C THR A 129 6.34 -22.48 13.80
N GLY A 130 6.14 -21.38 14.53
CA GLY A 130 7.21 -20.66 15.22
C GLY A 130 8.19 -19.92 14.30
N MET A 131 9.18 -19.26 14.90
CA MET A 131 10.19 -18.47 14.16
C MET A 131 11.12 -19.31 13.29
N ASN A 132 11.20 -20.62 13.53
CA ASN A 132 12.08 -21.52 12.81
C ASN A 132 11.48 -22.00 11.49
N GLY A 133 10.19 -21.69 11.22
CA GLY A 133 9.49 -22.18 10.04
C GLY A 133 9.37 -23.70 9.99
N ALA A 134 9.35 -24.36 11.15
CA ALA A 134 9.21 -25.82 11.20
C ALA A 134 7.80 -26.20 10.77
N MET A 135 7.66 -27.12 9.81
CA MET A 135 6.35 -27.62 9.39
C MET A 135 5.75 -28.48 10.50
N GLN A 136 4.53 -28.16 10.91
CA GLN A 136 3.74 -28.95 11.83
C GLN A 136 2.41 -29.28 11.17
N SER A 137 1.98 -30.53 11.29
CA SER A 137 0.64 -30.94 10.88
C SER A 137 -0.38 -30.37 11.88
N ILE A 138 -1.18 -29.40 11.43
CA ILE A 138 -2.23 -28.75 12.23
C ILE A 138 -3.58 -29.22 11.70
N ARG A 139 -4.56 -29.40 12.59
CA ARG A 139 -5.93 -29.78 12.22
C ARG A 139 -6.58 -28.66 11.42
N ASP A 140 -7.23 -29.01 10.32
CA ASP A 140 -7.90 -28.02 9.48
C ASP A 140 -9.24 -27.55 10.06
N TYR A 141 -9.66 -26.35 9.65
CA TYR A 141 -11.03 -25.87 9.85
C TYR A 141 -11.82 -26.01 8.54
N PRO A 142 -13.15 -26.29 8.62
CA PRO A 142 -13.99 -26.38 7.45
C PRO A 142 -14.05 -25.03 6.74
N SER A 143 -13.75 -25.05 5.45
CA SER A 143 -13.61 -23.88 4.61
C SER A 143 -14.21 -24.13 3.23
N LYS A 144 -14.50 -23.05 2.51
CA LYS A 144 -15.03 -23.09 1.14
C LYS A 144 -14.23 -22.13 0.25
N PRO A 145 -14.08 -22.44 -1.05
CA PRO A 145 -13.40 -21.55 -1.97
C PRO A 145 -14.13 -20.20 -2.05
N TYR A 146 -13.37 -19.12 -1.87
CA TYR A 146 -13.83 -17.74 -1.92
C TYR A 146 -12.97 -16.96 -2.91
N SER A 147 -13.63 -16.19 -3.77
CA SER A 147 -13.00 -15.46 -4.88
C SER A 147 -12.09 -16.33 -5.76
N GLY A 148 -12.34 -17.64 -5.82
CA GLY A 148 -11.58 -18.62 -6.62
C GLY A 148 -10.11 -18.81 -6.25
N LYS A 149 -9.63 -18.20 -5.16
CA LYS A 149 -8.20 -18.18 -4.80
C LYS A 149 -7.91 -18.26 -3.31
N VAL A 150 -8.91 -18.15 -2.43
CA VAL A 150 -8.71 -18.19 -0.97
C VAL A 150 -9.70 -19.15 -0.34
N CYS A 151 -9.28 -19.89 0.67
CA CYS A 151 -10.15 -20.73 1.47
C CYS A 151 -10.74 -19.92 2.63
N MET A 152 -12.06 -19.73 2.56
CA MET A 152 -12.80 -18.97 3.57
C MET A 152 -13.43 -19.90 4.60
N PRO A 153 -13.26 -19.66 5.90
CA PRO A 153 -13.92 -20.46 6.93
C PRO A 153 -15.44 -20.48 6.76
N VAL A 154 -16.08 -21.59 7.12
CA VAL A 154 -17.55 -21.69 7.16
C VAL A 154 -18.11 -21.00 8.42
N ASP A 155 -17.34 -20.98 9.50
CA ASP A 155 -17.74 -20.37 10.78
C ASP A 155 -17.57 -18.84 10.76
N HIS A 156 -18.61 -18.12 11.17
CA HIS A 156 -18.62 -16.65 11.20
C HIS A 156 -17.49 -16.03 12.03
N VAL A 157 -17.08 -16.69 13.12
CA VAL A 157 -16.01 -16.17 14.00
C VAL A 157 -14.67 -16.09 13.27
N HIS A 158 -14.35 -17.11 12.46
CA HIS A 158 -13.11 -17.14 11.69
C HIS A 158 -13.24 -16.31 10.41
N GLU A 159 -14.45 -16.17 9.86
CA GLU A 159 -14.71 -15.39 8.65
C GLU A 159 -14.23 -13.93 8.78
N ASP A 160 -14.56 -13.26 9.88
CA ASP A 160 -14.17 -11.85 10.08
C ASP A 160 -12.65 -11.68 10.25
N LEU A 161 -12.00 -12.60 10.95
CA LEU A 161 -10.54 -12.62 11.11
C LEU A 161 -9.81 -12.79 9.77
N VAL A 162 -10.32 -13.69 8.92
CA VAL A 162 -9.76 -13.93 7.59
C VAL A 162 -9.96 -12.72 6.68
N LYS A 163 -11.12 -12.04 6.74
CA LYS A 163 -11.35 -10.79 5.98
C LYS A 163 -10.38 -9.70 6.41
N GLU A 164 -10.18 -9.52 7.72
CA GLU A 164 -9.25 -8.52 8.24
C GLU A 164 -7.82 -8.81 7.77
N ALA A 165 -7.38 -10.07 7.86
CA ALA A 165 -6.07 -10.50 7.37
C ALA A 165 -5.89 -10.27 5.85
N LEU A 166 -6.90 -10.57 5.04
CA LEU A 166 -6.88 -10.36 3.59
C LEU A 166 -6.82 -8.88 3.23
N HIS A 167 -7.60 -8.02 3.91
CA HIS A 167 -7.61 -6.58 3.66
C HIS A 167 -6.24 -5.94 3.89
N LEU A 168 -5.52 -6.38 4.93
CA LEU A 168 -4.18 -5.87 5.23
C LEU A 168 -3.11 -6.29 4.19
N ARG A 169 -3.35 -7.39 3.47
CA ARG A 169 -2.35 -8.00 2.58
C ARG A 169 -2.47 -7.59 1.11
N HIS A 170 -3.61 -7.05 0.69
CA HIS A 170 -3.83 -6.79 -0.74
C HIS A 170 -2.89 -5.68 -1.26
N PRO A 171 -1.96 -5.99 -2.19
CA PRO A 171 -0.96 -5.03 -2.66
C PRO A 171 -1.60 -3.85 -3.41
N ALA A 172 -2.76 -4.06 -4.02
CA ALA A 172 -3.54 -2.98 -4.65
C ALA A 172 -3.93 -1.87 -3.66
N VAL A 173 -4.27 -2.22 -2.42
CA VAL A 173 -4.59 -1.24 -1.37
C VAL A 173 -3.32 -0.49 -0.96
N ARG A 174 -2.17 -1.17 -0.89
CA ARG A 174 -0.88 -0.52 -0.62
C ARG A 174 -0.45 0.40 -1.76
N CYS A 175 -0.58 -0.01 -3.02
CA CYS A 175 -0.26 0.83 -4.16
C CYS A 175 -1.17 2.07 -4.21
N PHE A 176 -2.46 1.92 -3.91
CA PHE A 176 -3.39 3.04 -3.83
C PHE A 176 -3.04 4.01 -2.70
N LEU A 177 -2.70 3.49 -1.51
CA LEU A 177 -2.27 4.29 -0.36
C LEU A 177 -0.92 5.00 -0.59
N VAL A 178 0.03 4.34 -1.26
CA VAL A 178 1.32 4.95 -1.61
C VAL A 178 1.12 6.03 -2.67
N ALA A 179 0.28 5.77 -3.68
CA ALA A 179 -0.05 6.76 -4.70
C ALA A 179 -0.78 7.98 -4.10
N SER A 180 -1.72 7.77 -3.17
CA SER A 180 -2.42 8.88 -2.50
C SER A 180 -1.48 9.72 -1.65
N ASN A 181 -0.60 9.09 -0.87
CA ASN A 181 0.38 9.80 -0.04
C ASN A 181 1.43 10.57 -0.87
N ALA A 182 1.83 10.01 -2.02
CA ALA A 182 2.74 10.69 -2.94
C ALA A 182 2.08 11.91 -3.61
N LEU A 183 0.79 11.83 -3.92
CA LEU A 183 0.01 12.95 -4.42
C LEU A 183 -0.13 14.05 -3.37
N GLU A 184 -0.43 13.74 -2.11
CA GLU A 184 -0.54 14.76 -1.07
C GLU A 184 0.75 15.56 -0.84
N HIS A 185 1.92 14.92 -0.96
CA HIS A 185 3.21 15.60 -0.85
C HIS A 185 3.57 16.50 -2.04
N TYR A 186 2.93 16.32 -3.20
CA TYR A 186 3.20 17.14 -4.38
C TYR A 186 2.34 18.41 -4.44
N TRP A 187 1.22 18.43 -3.71
CA TRP A 187 0.26 19.56 -3.68
C TRP A 187 0.33 20.41 -2.41
N ALA A 188 1.20 20.08 -1.45
CA ALA A 188 1.43 20.83 -0.21
C ALA A 188 2.76 21.60 -0.25
#